data_AF-A0A5C7AUH3-F1
#
_entry.id   AF-A0A5C7AUH3-F1
#
_cell.length_a   1.000
_cell.length_b   1.000
_cell.length_c   1.000
_cell.angle_alpha   90.00
_cell.angle_beta   90.00
_cell.angle_gamma   90.00
#
_symmetry.space_group_name_H-M   'P 1'
#
loop_
_entity.id
_entity.type
_entity.pdbx_description
1 polymer ?
#
loop_
_entity_poly.entity_id
_entity_poly.type
_entity_poly.pdbx_seq_one_letter_code
_entity_poly.pdbx_strand_id
1 'polypeptide(L)'
;HFKEERDKIGVICQKCSNTTHYWIKSQWSYECKSCRSRTSLRSGTVMQSSKLSFLIWYKTMFLLTATKKGFSSKEIQRQLGLKRYEPVWAMVHKLRKAMGNRDDRYTLEGMIEMDEGYFTIEASEKAHQTQKSGRGSKTKSNVMIMAESTILENIESGKAERQCRYFKAKVLEDHKAGATDITFQNAIDKEQTIVFTDKSTSYVNIADYVELHISEKSDETTTTETLKWVHITISNAKRNFVGTNHKIKKKYLQLYLNEFLYKLNRRYFGDKIFDRLVIANITGL
;
A
#
# COMPACT_ATOMS: atom_id res chain seq x y z
N HIS A 1 -2.32 -23.83 -8.90
CA HIS A 1 -1.86 -22.57 -8.28
C HIS A 1 -2.82 -21.96 -7.24
N PHE A 2 -3.89 -21.20 -7.57
CA PHE A 2 -4.68 -20.48 -6.53
C PHE A 2 -5.22 -21.38 -5.40
N LYS A 3 -5.71 -22.57 -5.76
CA LYS A 3 -6.14 -23.56 -4.78
C LYS A 3 -5.00 -24.03 -3.88
N GLU A 4 -3.84 -24.37 -4.45
CA GLU A 4 -2.66 -24.77 -3.68
C GLU A 4 -2.24 -23.71 -2.68
N GLU A 5 -2.20 -22.43 -3.10
CA GLU A 5 -1.89 -21.32 -2.19
C GLU A 5 -2.96 -21.17 -1.10
N ARG A 6 -4.24 -21.38 -1.43
CA ARG A 6 -5.34 -21.37 -0.45
C ARG A 6 -5.22 -22.53 0.54
N ASP A 7 -4.85 -23.72 0.07
CA ASP A 7 -4.66 -24.91 0.90
C ASP A 7 -3.51 -24.70 1.89
N LYS A 8 -2.39 -24.11 1.45
CA LYS A 8 -1.24 -23.77 2.32
C LYS A 8 -1.61 -22.82 3.46
N ILE A 9 -2.50 -21.86 3.20
CA ILE A 9 -3.01 -20.92 4.20
C ILE A 9 -4.02 -21.58 5.14
N GLY A 10 -4.71 -22.61 4.67
CA GLY A 10 -5.80 -23.27 5.38
C GLY A 10 -7.15 -22.60 5.17
N VAL A 11 -8.20 -23.40 5.33
CA VAL A 11 -9.60 -22.97 5.23
C VAL A 11 -10.30 -23.33 6.53
N ILE A 12 -10.97 -22.34 7.14
CA ILE A 12 -11.75 -22.50 8.36
C ILE A 12 -13.23 -22.39 8.01
N CYS A 13 -14.00 -23.41 8.42
CA CYS A 13 -15.44 -23.42 8.24
C CYS A 13 -16.08 -22.25 9.02
N GLN A 14 -16.84 -21.38 8.35
CA GLN A 14 -17.49 -20.23 8.99
C GLN A 14 -18.65 -20.61 9.91
N LYS A 15 -19.18 -21.83 9.81
CA LYS A 15 -20.33 -22.29 10.61
C LYS A 15 -19.95 -23.01 11.90
N CYS A 16 -18.85 -23.78 11.88
CA CYS A 16 -18.45 -24.62 13.02
C CYS A 16 -16.94 -24.57 13.34
N SER A 17 -16.18 -23.68 12.70
CA SER A 17 -14.74 -23.48 12.92
C SER A 17 -13.83 -24.69 12.65
N ASN A 18 -14.38 -25.80 12.14
CA ASN A 18 -13.60 -26.96 11.73
C ASN A 18 -12.66 -26.63 10.56
N THR A 19 -11.46 -27.22 10.56
CA THR A 19 -10.40 -26.98 9.57
C THR A 19 -10.34 -28.06 8.49
N THR A 20 -11.02 -29.19 8.70
CA THR A 20 -11.02 -30.32 7.76
C THR A 20 -12.14 -30.23 6.73
N HIS A 21 -11.79 -30.40 5.46
CA HIS A 21 -12.71 -30.21 4.34
C HIS A 21 -12.54 -31.29 3.25
N TYR A 22 -13.60 -31.57 2.50
CA TYR A 22 -13.55 -32.25 1.21
C TYR A 22 -13.45 -31.22 0.08
N TRP A 23 -12.71 -31.51 -0.99
CA TRP A 23 -12.65 -30.66 -2.17
C TRP A 23 -13.66 -31.11 -3.24
N ILE A 24 -14.58 -30.22 -3.61
CA ILE A 24 -15.56 -30.45 -4.66
C ILE A 24 -15.08 -29.79 -5.94
N LYS A 25 -14.40 -30.56 -6.81
CA LYS A 25 -13.80 -30.07 -8.05
C LYS A 25 -14.80 -29.46 -9.02
N SER A 26 -16.03 -29.97 -9.11
CA SER A 26 -17.05 -29.45 -10.03
C SER A 26 -17.54 -28.05 -9.66
N GLN A 27 -17.52 -27.71 -8.37
CA GLN A 27 -18.03 -26.43 -7.82
C GLN A 27 -16.92 -25.49 -7.36
N TRP A 28 -15.66 -25.95 -7.42
CA TRP A 28 -14.49 -25.25 -6.93
C TRP A 28 -14.71 -24.76 -5.48
N SER A 29 -15.12 -25.68 -4.61
CA SER A 29 -15.51 -25.37 -3.24
C SER A 29 -15.00 -26.41 -2.25
N TYR A 30 -14.80 -25.95 -1.02
CA TYR A 30 -14.52 -26.75 0.16
C TYR A 30 -15.84 -27.08 0.85
N GLU A 31 -16.07 -28.35 1.18
CA GLU A 31 -17.20 -28.78 2.00
C GLU A 31 -16.69 -29.23 3.36
N CYS A 32 -17.20 -28.62 4.43
CA CYS A 32 -16.79 -28.95 5.80
C CYS A 32 -17.16 -30.41 6.14
N LYS A 33 -16.20 -31.18 6.66
CA LYS A 33 -16.44 -32.59 7.04
C LYS A 33 -17.43 -32.74 8.21
N SER A 34 -17.49 -31.75 9.10
CA SER A 34 -18.34 -31.74 10.29
C SER A 34 -19.78 -31.31 9.98
N CYS A 35 -19.99 -30.10 9.45
CA CYS A 35 -21.33 -29.52 9.30
C CYS A 35 -21.83 -29.41 7.86
N ARG A 36 -21.08 -29.96 6.88
CA ARG A 36 -21.40 -29.99 5.44
C ARG A 36 -21.61 -28.63 4.77
N SER A 37 -21.32 -27.52 5.45
CA SER A 37 -21.39 -26.19 4.85
C SER A 37 -20.32 -26.01 3.79
N ARG A 38 -20.65 -25.32 2.70
CA ARG A 38 -19.76 -25.09 1.57
C ARG A 38 -19.12 -23.71 1.61
N THR A 39 -17.84 -23.66 1.27
CA THR A 39 -17.05 -22.44 1.11
C THR A 39 -16.44 -22.45 -0.28
N SER A 40 -16.85 -21.54 -1.16
CA SER A 40 -16.25 -21.46 -2.51
C SER A 40 -14.78 -21.10 -2.43
N LEU A 41 -13.99 -21.42 -3.45
CA LEU A 41 -12.58 -21.04 -3.52
C LEU A 41 -12.38 -19.51 -3.43
N ARG A 42 -13.41 -18.72 -3.78
CA ARG A 42 -13.40 -17.24 -3.70
C ARG A 42 -13.80 -16.71 -2.34
N SER A 43 -14.49 -17.51 -1.54
CA SER A 43 -15.03 -17.10 -0.24
C SER A 43 -13.88 -16.79 0.73
N GLY A 44 -13.97 -15.64 1.40
CA GLY A 44 -12.91 -15.18 2.27
C GLY A 44 -11.67 -14.69 1.52
N THR A 45 -11.80 -14.25 0.27
CA THR A 45 -10.70 -13.68 -0.55
C THR A 45 -11.17 -12.40 -1.25
N VAL A 46 -10.27 -11.63 -1.86
CA VAL A 46 -10.64 -10.43 -2.64
C VAL A 46 -11.62 -10.73 -3.79
N MET A 47 -11.63 -11.97 -4.27
CA MET A 47 -12.48 -12.43 -5.37
C MET A 47 -13.90 -12.81 -4.91
N GLN A 48 -14.21 -12.69 -3.63
CA GLN A 48 -15.53 -12.96 -3.09
C GLN A 48 -16.61 -12.22 -3.87
N SER A 49 -17.67 -12.95 -4.23
CA SER A 49 -18.82 -12.48 -5.01
C SER A 49 -18.49 -11.92 -6.40
N SER A 50 -17.27 -12.13 -6.91
CA SER A 50 -16.93 -11.76 -8.28
C SER A 50 -17.53 -12.73 -9.28
N LYS A 51 -17.93 -12.23 -10.45
CA LYS A 51 -18.31 -13.03 -11.63
C LYS A 51 -17.18 -13.17 -12.65
N LEU A 52 -16.08 -12.41 -12.50
CA LEU A 52 -14.91 -12.49 -13.39
C LEU A 52 -14.18 -13.82 -13.19
N SER A 53 -13.64 -14.43 -14.25
CA SER A 53 -12.92 -15.70 -14.16
C SER A 53 -11.59 -15.55 -13.40
N PHE A 54 -11.07 -16.63 -12.80
CA PHE A 54 -9.76 -16.59 -12.13
C PHE A 54 -8.64 -16.16 -13.08
N LEU A 55 -8.71 -16.57 -14.36
CA LEU A 55 -7.74 -16.15 -15.37
C LEU A 55 -7.70 -14.63 -15.56
N ILE A 56 -8.86 -13.94 -15.55
CA ILE A 56 -8.91 -12.48 -15.63
C ILE A 56 -8.22 -11.84 -14.42
N TRP A 57 -8.45 -12.37 -13.23
CA TRP A 57 -7.77 -11.91 -12.01
C TRP A 57 -6.26 -12.11 -12.10
N TYR A 58 -5.79 -13.27 -12.57
CA TYR A 58 -4.38 -13.57 -12.76
C TYR A 58 -3.72 -12.65 -13.78
N LYS A 59 -4.34 -12.45 -14.96
CA LYS A 59 -3.85 -11.51 -15.96
C LYS A 59 -3.76 -10.08 -15.40
N THR A 60 -4.72 -9.68 -14.58
CA THR A 60 -4.70 -8.36 -13.94
C THR A 60 -3.58 -8.25 -12.91
N MET A 61 -3.39 -9.26 -12.06
CA MET A 61 -2.27 -9.31 -11.10
C MET A 61 -0.92 -9.25 -11.83
N PHE A 62 -0.79 -9.98 -12.93
CA PHE A 62 0.39 -9.94 -13.79
C PHE A 62 0.63 -8.54 -14.33
N LEU A 63 -0.35 -7.90 -14.96
CA LEU A 63 -0.21 -6.54 -15.49
C LEU A 63 0.20 -5.54 -14.40
N LEU A 64 -0.41 -5.59 -13.22
CA LEU A 64 -0.07 -4.69 -12.11
C LEU A 64 1.35 -4.88 -11.57
N THR A 65 1.93 -6.07 -11.73
CA THR A 65 3.23 -6.43 -11.14
C THR A 65 4.36 -6.55 -12.15
N ALA A 66 4.04 -6.66 -13.44
CA ALA A 66 5.01 -6.80 -14.53
C ALA A 66 5.85 -5.54 -14.76
N THR A 67 5.39 -4.36 -14.34
CA THR A 67 6.13 -3.11 -14.52
C THR A 67 6.15 -2.26 -13.25
N LYS A 68 7.26 -1.55 -13.03
CA LYS A 68 7.38 -0.60 -11.90
C LYS A 68 6.39 0.56 -12.02
N LYS A 69 6.16 1.08 -13.23
CA LYS A 69 5.26 2.21 -13.47
C LYS A 69 3.77 1.83 -13.35
N GLY A 70 3.41 0.58 -13.63
CA GLY A 70 2.03 0.11 -13.60
C GLY A 70 1.22 0.53 -14.83
N PHE A 71 -0.03 0.09 -14.89
CA PHE A 71 -0.97 0.41 -15.96
C PHE A 71 -2.21 1.11 -15.40
N SER A 72 -2.80 2.00 -16.19
CA SER A 72 -4.10 2.55 -15.85
C SER A 72 -5.19 1.46 -15.88
N SER A 73 -6.27 1.61 -15.12
CA SER A 73 -7.40 0.66 -15.20
C SER A 73 -7.99 0.57 -16.61
N LYS A 74 -7.87 1.63 -17.41
CA LYS A 74 -8.34 1.67 -18.80
C LYS A 74 -7.43 0.85 -19.72
N GLU A 75 -6.13 0.93 -19.52
CA GLU A 75 -5.18 0.12 -20.26
C GLU A 75 -5.30 -1.37 -19.88
N ILE A 76 -5.49 -1.68 -18.60
CA ILE A 76 -5.81 -3.04 -18.15
C ILE A 76 -7.08 -3.55 -18.83
N GLN A 77 -8.14 -2.73 -18.91
CA GLN A 77 -9.37 -3.10 -19.62
C GLN A 77 -9.08 -3.48 -21.07
N ARG A 78 -8.27 -2.67 -21.78
CA ARG A 78 -7.89 -2.90 -23.18
C ARG A 78 -7.13 -4.21 -23.34
N GLN A 79 -6.12 -4.45 -22.51
CA GLN A 79 -5.29 -5.67 -22.51
C GLN A 79 -6.10 -6.94 -22.19
N LEU A 80 -7.13 -6.82 -21.35
CA LEU A 80 -8.03 -7.93 -21.01
C LEU A 80 -9.13 -8.17 -22.07
N GLY A 81 -9.33 -7.26 -23.02
CA GLY A 81 -10.41 -7.35 -24.01
C GLY A 81 -11.82 -7.22 -23.42
N LEU A 82 -11.97 -6.59 -22.25
CA LEU A 82 -13.25 -6.49 -21.56
C LEU A 82 -14.06 -5.28 -22.02
N LYS A 83 -15.33 -5.50 -22.39
CA LYS A 83 -16.23 -4.44 -22.88
C LYS A 83 -16.51 -3.35 -21.84
N ARG A 84 -16.68 -3.73 -20.57
CA ARG A 84 -17.06 -2.81 -19.48
C ARG A 84 -15.85 -2.40 -18.64
N TYR A 85 -15.81 -1.13 -18.26
CA TYR A 85 -14.72 -0.56 -17.48
C TYR A 85 -14.88 -0.80 -15.98
N GLU A 86 -16.10 -0.68 -15.48
CA GLU A 86 -16.44 -0.68 -14.07
C GLU A 86 -15.99 -1.97 -13.34
N PRO A 87 -16.17 -3.18 -13.91
CA PRO A 87 -15.69 -4.40 -13.28
C PRO A 87 -14.16 -4.46 -13.19
N VAL A 88 -13.45 -3.92 -14.19
CA VAL A 88 -11.98 -3.85 -14.21
C VAL A 88 -11.49 -2.85 -13.18
N TRP A 89 -12.10 -1.67 -13.14
CA TRP A 89 -11.80 -0.64 -12.17
C TRP A 89 -12.00 -1.15 -10.73
N ALA A 90 -13.15 -1.79 -10.45
CA ALA A 90 -13.43 -2.36 -9.13
C ALA A 90 -12.47 -3.49 -8.76
N MET A 91 -12.14 -4.36 -9.72
CA MET A 91 -11.15 -5.44 -9.55
C MET A 91 -9.78 -4.87 -9.17
N VAL A 92 -9.27 -3.88 -9.92
CA VAL A 92 -7.99 -3.23 -9.64
C VAL A 92 -7.98 -2.58 -8.26
N HIS A 93 -9.07 -1.91 -7.86
CA HIS A 93 -9.16 -1.28 -6.53
C HIS A 93 -9.17 -2.32 -5.40
N LYS A 94 -9.79 -3.49 -5.59
CA LYS A 94 -9.71 -4.60 -4.64
C LYS A 94 -8.28 -5.14 -4.51
N LEU A 95 -7.55 -5.29 -5.62
CA LEU A 95 -6.15 -5.72 -5.62
C LEU A 95 -5.26 -4.71 -4.87
N ARG A 96 -5.45 -3.42 -5.14
CA ARG A 96 -4.78 -2.31 -4.43
C ARG A 96 -5.07 -2.28 -2.94
N LYS A 97 -6.31 -2.60 -2.54
CA LYS A 97 -6.67 -2.73 -1.13
C LYS A 97 -5.89 -3.88 -0.50
N ALA A 98 -5.87 -5.05 -1.13
CA ALA A 98 -5.14 -6.21 -0.62
C ALA A 98 -3.63 -5.99 -0.53
N MET A 99 -3.05 -5.23 -1.47
CA MET A 99 -1.66 -4.76 -1.39
C MET A 99 -1.41 -3.95 -0.11
N GLY A 100 -2.29 -2.98 0.19
CA GLY A 100 -2.21 -2.18 1.42
C GLY A 100 -2.40 -3.03 2.68
N ASN A 101 -3.44 -3.87 2.72
CA ASN A 101 -3.70 -4.77 3.84
C ASN A 101 -2.54 -5.74 4.09
N ARG A 102 -1.74 -6.08 3.06
CA ARG A 102 -0.55 -6.90 3.22
C ARG A 102 0.60 -6.11 3.85
N ASP A 103 0.77 -4.86 3.44
CA ASP A 103 1.81 -3.96 3.96
C ASP A 103 1.48 -3.41 5.35
N ASP A 104 0.21 -3.41 5.73
CA ASP A 104 -0.26 -3.03 7.07
C ASP A 104 0.00 -4.12 8.14
N ARG A 105 0.51 -5.30 7.77
CA ARG A 105 0.79 -6.41 8.71
C ARG A 105 2.11 -6.29 9.46
N TYR A 106 3.00 -5.43 9.00
CA TYR A 106 4.29 -5.18 9.61
C TYR A 106 4.41 -3.70 9.92
N THR A 107 5.15 -3.35 10.95
CA THR A 107 5.49 -1.98 11.34
C THR A 107 6.83 -1.57 10.72
N LEU A 108 7.14 -0.28 10.78
CA LEU A 108 8.48 0.23 10.50
C LEU A 108 9.30 0.24 11.78
N GLU A 109 10.58 -0.11 11.71
CA GLU A 109 11.44 -0.30 12.88
C GLU A 109 12.71 0.57 12.85
N GLY A 110 13.21 0.92 14.04
CA GLY A 110 14.48 1.63 14.22
C GLY A 110 14.42 3.09 13.75
N MET A 111 15.28 3.45 12.79
CA MET A 111 15.39 4.82 12.28
C MET A 111 14.40 5.08 11.15
N ILE A 112 13.52 6.07 11.33
CA ILE A 112 12.43 6.37 10.40
C ILE A 112 12.51 7.83 9.96
N GLU A 113 12.60 8.04 8.65
CA GLU A 113 12.38 9.34 8.02
C GLU A 113 10.89 9.55 7.84
N MET A 114 10.36 10.72 8.21
CA MET A 114 8.94 11.04 8.01
C MET A 114 8.75 12.44 7.46
N ASP A 115 7.89 12.54 6.43
CA ASP A 115 7.51 13.80 5.82
C ASP A 115 6.08 13.77 5.24
N GLU A 116 5.52 14.96 4.98
CA GLU A 116 4.19 15.18 4.42
C GLU A 116 4.25 15.56 2.91
N GLY A 117 3.64 14.72 2.08
CA GLY A 117 3.51 14.95 0.64
C GLY A 117 2.12 15.43 0.22
N TYR A 118 2.07 16.54 -0.51
CA TYR A 118 0.82 17.03 -1.13
C TYR A 118 0.57 16.45 -2.53
N PHE A 119 -0.40 15.54 -2.66
CA PHE A 119 -0.73 14.85 -3.91
C PHE A 119 -1.92 15.48 -4.63
N THR A 120 -1.85 15.60 -5.95
CA THR A 120 -2.98 16.08 -6.76
C THR A 120 -4.14 15.09 -6.72
N ILE A 121 -5.33 15.61 -6.45
CA ILE A 121 -6.59 14.87 -6.50
C ILE A 121 -7.55 15.53 -7.49
N GLU A 122 -8.53 14.75 -7.97
CA GLU A 122 -9.65 15.29 -8.74
C GLU A 122 -10.42 16.29 -7.87
N ALA A 123 -10.64 17.48 -8.40
CA ALA A 123 -11.39 18.55 -7.79
C ALA A 123 -12.32 19.20 -8.83
N SER A 124 -13.36 19.89 -8.36
CA SER A 124 -14.28 20.63 -9.25
C SER A 124 -13.61 21.89 -9.81
N GLU A 125 -14.13 22.42 -10.92
CA GLU A 125 -13.62 23.66 -11.53
C GLU A 125 -13.62 24.84 -10.54
N LYS A 126 -14.67 24.96 -9.72
CA LYS A 126 -14.76 25.97 -8.66
C LYS A 126 -13.66 25.82 -7.60
N ALA A 127 -13.25 24.59 -7.31
CA ALA A 127 -12.14 24.33 -6.38
C ALA A 127 -10.77 24.69 -7.00
N HIS A 128 -10.61 24.55 -8.32
CA HIS A 128 -9.45 25.06 -9.05
C HIS A 128 -9.38 26.60 -9.04
N GLN A 129 -10.52 27.28 -9.16
CA GLN A 129 -10.58 28.75 -9.15
C GLN A 129 -10.33 29.37 -7.77
N THR A 130 -10.64 28.65 -6.68
CA THR A 130 -10.48 29.13 -5.29
C THR A 130 -9.26 28.53 -4.59
N GLN A 131 -8.25 28.10 -5.35
CA GLN A 131 -7.12 27.34 -4.84
C GLN A 131 -6.15 28.19 -4.01
N LYS A 132 -5.76 27.65 -2.84
CA LYS A 132 -4.56 28.07 -2.12
C LYS A 132 -3.43 27.07 -2.39
N SER A 133 -2.19 27.54 -2.42
CA SER A 133 -1.00 26.70 -2.54
C SER A 133 -0.71 25.97 -1.23
N GLY A 134 -0.26 24.70 -1.30
CA GLY A 134 0.16 23.93 -0.13
C GLY A 134 -0.99 23.48 0.79
N ARG A 135 -0.82 23.67 2.11
CA ARG A 135 -1.74 23.21 3.15
C ARG A 135 -3.12 23.86 3.01
N GLY A 136 -4.19 23.07 3.12
CA GLY A 136 -5.57 23.54 2.94
C GLY A 136 -6.00 23.72 1.47
N SER A 137 -5.18 23.29 0.51
CA SER A 137 -5.57 23.28 -0.90
C SER A 137 -6.70 22.29 -1.16
N LYS A 138 -7.75 22.74 -1.88
CA LYS A 138 -8.89 21.89 -2.26
C LYS A 138 -8.57 20.91 -3.39
N THR A 139 -7.41 21.06 -4.04
CA THR A 139 -6.96 20.25 -5.18
C THR A 139 -5.82 19.30 -4.81
N LYS A 140 -5.35 19.36 -3.55
CA LYS A 140 -4.31 18.49 -3.02
C LYS A 140 -4.84 17.72 -1.81
N SER A 141 -4.35 16.50 -1.65
CA SER A 141 -4.53 15.74 -0.43
C SER A 141 -3.18 15.63 0.27
N ASN A 142 -3.19 15.83 1.60
CA ASN A 142 -2.03 15.57 2.41
C ASN A 142 -1.84 14.06 2.61
N VAL A 143 -0.60 13.62 2.57
CA VAL A 143 -0.21 12.22 2.74
C VAL A 143 1.01 12.22 3.65
N MET A 144 0.96 11.45 4.73
CA MET A 144 2.14 11.14 5.53
C MET A 144 2.93 10.03 4.83
N ILE A 145 4.22 10.20 4.63
CA ILE A 145 5.14 9.19 4.10
C ILE A 145 6.20 8.93 5.16
N MET A 146 6.45 7.65 5.43
CA MET A 146 7.49 7.17 6.33
C MET A 146 8.40 6.19 5.60
N ALA A 147 9.69 6.24 5.89
CA ALA A 147 10.70 5.35 5.33
C ALA A 147 11.68 4.89 6.41
N GLU A 148 11.91 3.58 6.51
CA GLU A 148 13.03 3.07 7.30
C GLU A 148 14.35 3.50 6.64
N SER A 149 15.28 3.98 7.45
CA SER A 149 16.60 4.47 7.03
C SER A 149 17.66 3.94 7.98
N THR A 150 18.02 2.67 7.81
CA THR A 150 19.01 2.01 8.65
C THR A 150 20.42 2.36 8.18
N ILE A 151 21.31 2.72 9.10
CA ILE A 151 22.74 2.87 8.79
C ILE A 151 23.35 1.47 8.76
N LEU A 152 23.87 1.07 7.60
CA LEU A 152 24.62 -0.18 7.46
C LEU A 152 26.08 0.16 7.18
N GLU A 153 26.98 -0.41 7.97
CA GLU A 153 28.41 -0.32 7.76
C GLU A 153 28.90 -1.53 6.98
N ASN A 154 29.62 -1.29 5.89
CA ASN A 154 30.32 -2.36 5.19
C ASN A 154 31.56 -2.77 6.01
N ILE A 155 31.58 -4.01 6.48
CA ILE A 155 32.61 -4.55 7.38
C ILE A 155 34.02 -4.48 6.77
N GLU A 156 34.15 -4.62 5.45
CA GLU A 156 35.45 -4.66 4.76
C GLU A 156 36.00 -3.25 4.48
N SER A 157 35.13 -2.28 4.17
CA SER A 157 35.52 -0.91 3.79
C SER A 157 35.34 0.13 4.89
N GLY A 158 34.70 -0.23 6.01
CA GLY A 158 34.32 0.69 7.10
C GLY A 158 33.33 1.79 6.68
N LYS A 159 32.78 1.70 5.46
CA LYS A 159 31.90 2.75 4.92
C LYS A 159 30.48 2.54 5.43
N ALA A 160 29.99 3.50 6.20
CA ALA A 160 28.59 3.57 6.63
C ALA A 160 27.74 4.22 5.53
N GLU A 161 26.68 3.53 5.11
CA GLU A 161 25.67 4.06 4.18
C GLU A 161 24.26 3.88 4.74
N ARG A 162 23.41 4.90 4.58
CA ARG A 162 21.98 4.77 4.87
C ARG A 162 21.31 3.92 3.81
N GLN A 163 20.73 2.80 4.24
CA GLN A 163 19.98 1.87 3.41
C GLN A 163 18.51 1.94 3.78
N CYS A 164 17.66 2.13 2.77
CA CYS A 164 16.22 2.10 2.97
C CYS A 164 15.69 0.69 2.81
N ARG A 165 14.77 0.27 3.68
CA ARG A 165 14.09 -1.02 3.61
C ARG A 165 12.63 -0.83 3.21
N TYR A 166 11.76 -0.55 4.18
CA TYR A 166 10.32 -0.44 3.96
C TYR A 166 9.81 1.00 4.06
N PHE A 167 8.68 1.22 3.39
CA PHE A 167 7.96 2.47 3.33
C PHE A 167 6.52 2.27 3.75
N LYS A 168 5.93 3.30 4.36
CA LYS A 168 4.49 3.43 4.58
C LYS A 168 4.01 4.79 4.13
N ALA A 169 2.76 4.85 3.64
CA ALA A 169 2.12 6.10 3.31
C ALA A 169 0.63 6.05 3.67
N LYS A 170 0.13 7.11 4.29
CA LYS A 170 -1.26 7.22 4.72
C LYS A 170 -1.82 8.58 4.35
N VAL A 171 -2.96 8.56 3.64
CA VAL A 171 -3.72 9.77 3.33
C VAL A 171 -4.32 10.31 4.62
N LEU A 172 -4.09 11.59 4.90
CA LEU A 172 -4.62 12.24 6.09
C LEU A 172 -6.00 12.83 5.75
N GLU A 173 -7.05 12.37 6.44
CA GLU A 173 -8.43 12.80 6.21
C GLU A 173 -8.67 14.23 6.73
N ASP A 174 -8.20 14.51 7.96
CA ASP A 174 -8.29 15.79 8.68
C ASP A 174 -6.99 16.04 9.46
N HIS A 175 -6.56 17.31 9.57
CA HIS A 175 -5.36 17.72 10.31
C HIS A 175 -5.54 17.70 11.84
N LYS A 176 -6.50 16.93 12.38
CA LYS A 176 -6.67 16.81 13.83
C LYS A 176 -5.55 15.93 14.38
N ALA A 177 -4.74 16.48 15.29
CA ALA A 177 -3.54 15.83 15.84
C ALA A 177 -3.78 14.35 16.21
N GLY A 178 -4.85 14.05 16.95
CA GLY A 178 -5.11 12.68 17.40
C GLY A 178 -5.33 11.62 16.31
N ALA A 179 -5.86 11.97 15.13
CA ALA A 179 -6.03 10.99 14.04
C ALA A 179 -4.70 10.67 13.35
N THR A 180 -3.83 11.67 13.23
CA THR A 180 -2.48 11.55 12.72
C THR A 180 -1.63 10.69 13.67
N ASP A 181 -1.74 10.93 14.97
CA ASP A 181 -0.99 10.20 16.01
C ASP A 181 -1.33 8.70 16.01
N ILE A 182 -2.61 8.34 15.93
CA ILE A 182 -3.04 6.93 15.82
C ILE A 182 -2.50 6.28 14.55
N THR A 183 -2.52 7.02 13.43
CA THR A 183 -2.02 6.51 12.14
C THR A 183 -0.53 6.24 12.19
N PHE A 184 0.22 7.14 12.82
CA PHE A 184 1.66 7.02 13.03
C PHE A 184 1.99 5.84 13.96
N GLN A 185 1.33 5.74 15.12
CA GLN A 185 1.55 4.64 16.07
C GLN A 185 1.26 3.25 15.50
N ASN A 186 0.27 3.14 14.61
CA ASN A 186 -0.02 1.87 13.93
C ASN A 186 0.99 1.53 12.82
N ALA A 187 1.79 2.51 12.40
CA ALA A 187 2.76 2.37 11.32
C ALA A 187 4.16 2.02 11.82
N ILE A 188 4.50 2.35 13.06
CA ILE A 188 5.83 2.15 13.64
C ILE A 188 5.82 1.08 14.71
N ASP A 189 6.97 0.47 14.96
CA ASP A 189 7.20 -0.31 16.16
C ASP A 189 7.37 0.63 17.35
N LYS A 190 6.81 0.25 18.50
CA LYS A 190 6.77 1.13 19.68
C LYS A 190 8.10 1.13 20.44
N GLU A 191 8.92 0.10 20.24
CA GLU A 191 10.20 -0.04 20.90
C GLU A 191 11.32 0.54 20.02
N GLN A 192 12.17 1.38 20.61
CA GLN A 192 13.43 1.86 20.02
C GLN A 192 13.32 2.57 18.67
N THR A 193 12.20 3.24 18.42
CA THR A 193 12.00 4.02 17.19
C THR A 193 12.58 5.43 17.33
N ILE A 194 13.42 5.81 16.37
CA ILE A 194 14.01 7.15 16.23
C ILE A 194 13.43 7.79 14.98
N VAL A 195 12.78 8.96 15.10
CA VAL A 195 12.15 9.63 13.97
C VAL A 195 12.85 10.91 13.59
N PHE A 196 13.09 11.05 12.28
CA PHE A 196 13.62 12.25 11.65
C PHE A 196 12.49 12.97 10.90
N THR A 197 12.27 14.25 11.20
CA THR A 197 11.29 15.09 10.49
C THR A 197 11.89 16.45 10.13
N ASP A 198 11.26 17.14 9.17
CA ASP A 198 11.48 18.58 8.99
C ASP A 198 10.89 19.36 10.18
N LYS A 199 11.33 20.61 10.38
CA LYS A 199 10.77 21.56 11.35
C LYS A 199 9.39 22.05 10.90
N SER A 200 8.42 21.15 10.91
CA SER A 200 7.00 21.45 10.67
C SER A 200 6.24 21.49 12.00
N THR A 201 5.36 22.48 12.14
CA THR A 201 4.44 22.62 13.29
C THR A 201 3.31 21.57 13.28
N SER A 202 3.22 20.71 12.27
CA SER A 202 2.25 19.60 12.21
C SER A 202 2.49 18.52 13.26
N TYR A 203 3.69 18.45 13.84
CA TYR A 203 4.21 17.28 14.52
C TYR A 203 4.42 17.50 16.02
N VAL A 204 3.40 17.97 16.72
CA VAL A 204 3.53 18.42 18.11
C VAL A 204 3.75 17.24 19.08
N ASN A 205 3.21 16.06 18.78
CA ASN A 205 3.16 14.93 19.73
C ASN A 205 4.03 13.72 19.33
N ILE A 206 4.86 13.81 18.28
CA ILE A 206 5.66 12.65 17.83
C ILE A 206 6.56 12.14 18.96
N ALA A 207 7.20 13.07 19.68
CA ALA A 207 8.10 12.79 20.78
C ALA A 207 7.45 11.96 21.91
N ASP A 208 6.11 11.96 22.04
CA ASP A 208 5.41 11.17 23.06
C ASP A 208 5.33 9.67 22.72
N TYR A 209 5.62 9.30 21.47
CA TYR A 209 5.41 7.94 20.95
C TYR A 209 6.70 7.25 20.48
N VAL A 210 7.83 7.93 20.56
CA VAL A 210 9.12 7.47 20.01
C VAL A 210 10.20 7.66 21.06
N GLU A 211 11.30 6.91 20.94
CA GLU A 211 12.43 7.06 21.86
C GLU A 211 13.12 8.42 21.65
N LEU A 212 13.28 8.82 20.38
CA LEU A 212 13.92 10.08 20.03
C LEU A 212 13.27 10.69 18.79
N HIS A 213 12.91 11.96 18.89
CA HIS A 213 12.45 12.76 17.76
C HIS A 213 13.49 13.83 17.42
N ILE A 214 14.09 13.72 16.24
CA ILE A 214 15.06 14.66 15.71
C ILE A 214 14.37 15.52 14.65
N SER A 215 14.27 16.82 14.93
CA SER A 215 13.76 17.80 13.96
C SER A 215 14.90 18.64 13.41
N GLU A 216 15.13 18.56 12.10
CA GLU A 216 16.19 19.32 11.44
C GLU A 216 15.62 20.51 10.67
N LYS A 217 16.36 21.62 10.65
CA LYS A 217 16.03 22.77 9.81
C LYS A 217 16.49 22.42 8.39
N SER A 218 15.56 22.42 7.44
CA SER A 218 15.85 22.12 6.04
C SER A 218 16.84 23.14 5.44
N ASP A 219 18.10 22.75 5.31
CA ASP A 219 19.09 23.33 4.39
C ASP A 219 19.39 22.30 3.28
N GLU A 220 19.72 22.74 2.07
CA GLU A 220 19.82 21.85 0.87
C GLU A 220 20.71 20.61 1.09
N THR A 221 21.78 20.74 1.87
CA THR A 221 22.73 19.68 2.23
C THR A 221 22.17 18.70 3.25
N THR A 222 21.50 19.17 4.31
CA THR A 222 20.95 18.32 5.37
C THR A 222 19.71 17.56 4.88
N THR A 223 18.88 18.22 4.08
CA THR A 223 17.67 17.63 3.46
C THR A 223 17.98 16.44 2.54
N THR A 224 19.17 16.41 1.92
CA THR A 224 19.61 15.29 1.08
C THR A 224 20.15 14.10 1.87
N GLU A 225 20.47 14.27 3.15
CA GLU A 225 21.06 13.24 4.00
C GLU A 225 20.05 12.65 5.00
N THR A 226 19.21 13.48 5.64
CA THR A 226 18.31 13.02 6.70
C THR A 226 16.91 12.64 6.28
N LEU A 227 16.34 13.25 5.24
CA LEU A 227 14.98 12.96 4.72
C LEU A 227 15.00 12.48 3.27
N LYS A 228 16.13 11.93 2.85
CA LYS A 228 16.42 11.51 1.47
C LYS A 228 15.35 10.61 0.89
N TRP A 229 14.96 9.56 1.62
CA TRP A 229 14.14 8.49 1.09
C TRP A 229 12.68 8.91 0.97
N VAL A 230 12.17 9.66 1.95
CA VAL A 230 10.81 10.20 1.89
C VAL A 230 10.68 11.21 0.73
N HIS A 231 11.64 12.11 0.54
CA HIS A 231 11.61 13.07 -0.57
C HIS A 231 11.68 12.41 -1.95
N ILE A 232 12.60 11.45 -2.14
CA ILE A 232 12.68 10.65 -3.38
C ILE A 232 11.35 9.94 -3.64
N THR A 233 10.77 9.33 -2.61
CA THR A 233 9.53 8.55 -2.70
C THR A 233 8.34 9.44 -3.05
N ILE A 234 8.19 10.58 -2.38
CA ILE A 234 7.15 11.58 -2.67
C ILE A 234 7.27 12.05 -4.12
N SER A 235 8.47 12.40 -4.57
CA SER A 235 8.71 12.89 -5.92
C SER A 235 8.39 11.84 -6.99
N ASN A 236 8.82 10.59 -6.78
CA ASN A 236 8.58 9.47 -7.67
C ASN A 236 7.09 9.08 -7.73
N ALA A 237 6.41 9.05 -6.58
CA ALA A 237 4.99 8.75 -6.50
C ALA A 237 4.16 9.80 -7.25
N LYS A 238 4.46 11.10 -7.05
CA LYS A 238 3.80 12.20 -7.78
C LYS A 238 3.97 12.06 -9.29
N ARG A 239 5.20 11.83 -9.76
CA ARG A 239 5.48 11.64 -11.19
C ARG A 239 4.79 10.39 -11.76
N ASN A 240 4.78 9.29 -11.02
CA ASN A 240 4.11 8.07 -11.42
C ASN A 240 2.59 8.27 -11.59
N PHE A 241 1.95 8.94 -10.62
CA PHE A 241 0.51 9.14 -10.64
C PHE A 241 0.08 10.03 -11.79
N VAL A 242 0.78 11.15 -12.02
CA VAL A 242 0.51 12.05 -13.15
C VAL A 242 0.76 11.36 -14.48
N GLY A 243 1.81 10.55 -14.60
CA GLY A 243 2.14 9.87 -15.86
C GLY A 243 1.22 8.69 -16.20
N THR A 244 0.54 8.10 -15.22
CA THR A 244 -0.25 6.86 -15.42
C THR A 244 -1.75 7.09 -15.32
N ASN A 245 -2.19 8.06 -14.51
CA ASN A 245 -3.59 8.26 -14.15
C ASN A 245 -4.00 9.71 -14.42
N HIS A 246 -5.18 9.91 -15.02
CA HIS A 246 -5.67 11.26 -15.32
C HIS A 246 -6.42 11.92 -14.15
N LYS A 247 -7.23 11.15 -13.41
CA LYS A 247 -8.08 11.68 -12.32
C LYS A 247 -8.12 10.69 -11.16
N ILE A 248 -7.68 11.12 -9.99
CA ILE A 248 -7.71 10.34 -8.74
C ILE A 248 -8.57 11.07 -7.72
N LYS A 249 -9.75 10.53 -7.39
CA LYS A 249 -10.58 11.05 -6.30
C LYS A 249 -9.89 10.84 -4.95
N LYS A 250 -10.00 11.79 -4.02
CA LYS A 250 -9.43 11.70 -2.65
C LYS A 250 -9.68 10.33 -2.01
N LYS A 251 -10.94 9.87 -2.02
CA LYS A 251 -11.37 8.58 -1.44
C LYS A 251 -10.67 7.33 -1.99
N TYR A 252 -10.00 7.42 -3.14
CA TYR A 252 -9.26 6.31 -3.72
C TYR A 252 -7.75 6.51 -3.67
N LEU A 253 -7.25 7.69 -3.28
CA LEU A 253 -5.82 8.01 -3.29
C LEU A 253 -4.98 6.99 -2.51
N GLN A 254 -5.47 6.55 -1.34
CA GLN A 254 -4.81 5.53 -0.54
C GLN A 254 -4.57 4.24 -1.34
N LEU A 255 -5.50 3.83 -2.20
CA LEU A 255 -5.36 2.61 -3.00
C LEU A 255 -4.26 2.75 -4.05
N TYR A 256 -4.07 3.94 -4.64
CA TYR A 256 -2.96 4.17 -5.56
C TYR A 256 -1.61 4.17 -4.84
N LEU A 257 -1.56 4.76 -3.64
CA LEU A 257 -0.38 4.71 -2.76
C LEU A 257 -0.04 3.28 -2.35
N ASN A 258 -1.05 2.47 -2.01
CA ASN A 258 -0.86 1.06 -1.68
C ASN A 258 -0.20 0.30 -2.84
N GLU A 259 -0.63 0.53 -4.09
CA GLU A 259 0.01 -0.10 -5.25
C GLU A 259 1.48 0.33 -5.39
N PHE A 260 1.72 1.63 -5.30
CA PHE A 260 3.04 2.21 -5.48
C PHE A 260 4.01 1.67 -4.42
N LEU A 261 3.63 1.72 -3.14
CA LEU A 261 4.46 1.25 -2.03
C LEU A 261 4.60 -0.27 -2.02
N TYR A 262 3.56 -1.03 -2.36
CA TYR A 262 3.66 -2.48 -2.41
C TYR A 262 4.75 -2.95 -3.38
N LYS A 263 4.85 -2.27 -4.54
CA LYS A 263 5.90 -2.50 -5.54
C LYS A 263 7.26 -2.00 -5.05
N LEU A 264 7.31 -0.82 -4.43
CA LEU A 264 8.55 -0.24 -3.90
C LEU A 264 9.17 -1.09 -2.78
N ASN A 265 8.36 -1.55 -1.83
CA ASN A 265 8.75 -2.43 -0.73
C ASN A 265 9.23 -3.80 -1.21
N ARG A 266 8.88 -4.19 -2.44
CA ARG A 266 9.26 -5.46 -3.07
C ARG A 266 10.16 -5.27 -4.29
N ARG A 267 10.84 -4.12 -4.40
CA ARG A 267 11.69 -3.76 -5.54
C ARG A 267 12.82 -4.75 -5.86
N TYR A 268 13.24 -5.56 -4.88
CA TYR A 268 14.28 -6.59 -5.03
C TYR A 268 13.73 -8.02 -5.18
N PHE A 269 12.40 -8.19 -5.29
CA PHE A 269 11.79 -9.53 -5.35
C PHE A 269 11.84 -10.16 -6.74
N GLY A 270 12.27 -9.41 -7.77
CA GLY A 270 12.21 -9.86 -9.17
C GLY A 270 10.80 -10.29 -9.54
N ASP A 271 10.67 -11.41 -10.24
CA ASP A 271 9.38 -11.93 -10.73
C ASP A 271 8.47 -12.47 -9.61
N LYS A 272 9.00 -12.67 -8.39
CA LYS A 272 8.23 -13.18 -7.24
C LYS A 272 7.14 -12.22 -6.79
N ILE A 273 7.16 -10.96 -7.22
CA ILE A 273 6.13 -9.97 -6.86
C ILE A 273 4.72 -10.43 -7.29
N PHE A 274 4.61 -11.16 -8.41
CA PHE A 274 3.36 -11.72 -8.88
C PHE A 274 2.80 -12.74 -7.87
N ASP A 275 3.60 -13.71 -7.46
CA ASP A 275 3.21 -14.74 -6.48
C ASP A 275 2.87 -14.10 -5.13
N ARG A 276 3.62 -13.08 -4.71
CA ARG A 276 3.31 -12.33 -3.49
C ARG A 276 1.95 -11.64 -3.58
N LEU A 277 1.58 -11.13 -4.75
CA LEU A 277 0.26 -10.53 -4.96
C LEU A 277 -0.83 -11.61 -4.93
N VAL A 278 -0.62 -12.79 -5.53
CA VAL A 278 -1.57 -13.91 -5.43
C VAL A 278 -1.85 -14.25 -3.97
N ILE A 279 -0.81 -14.39 -3.14
CA ILE A 279 -0.93 -14.65 -1.70
C ILE A 279 -1.68 -13.51 -0.99
N ALA A 280 -1.30 -12.26 -1.26
CA ALA A 280 -1.97 -11.09 -0.67
C ALA A 280 -3.47 -11.07 -0.98
N ASN A 281 -3.89 -11.56 -2.15
CA ASN A 281 -5.30 -11.62 -2.54
C ASN A 281 -6.10 -12.73 -1.86
N ILE A 282 -5.43 -13.75 -1.33
CA ILE A 282 -6.07 -14.78 -0.51
C ILE A 282 -6.27 -14.27 0.92
N THR A 283 -5.27 -13.58 1.47
CA THR A 283 -5.26 -13.20 2.89
C THR A 283 -5.68 -11.76 3.18
N GLY A 284 -5.71 -10.90 2.16
CA GLY A 284 -5.83 -9.45 2.28
C GLY A 284 -7.25 -8.92 2.22
N LEU A 285 -8.18 -9.57 2.91
CA LEU A 285 -9.51 -9.00 3.16
C LEU A 285 -9.45 -7.82 4.14
#